data_AF-D6Z9N8-F1
#
_entry.id   AF-D6Z9N8-F1
#
_cell.length_a   1.000
_cell.length_b   1.000
_cell.length_c   1.000
_cell.angle_alpha   90.00
_cell.angle_beta   90.00
_cell.angle_gamma   90.00
#
_symmetry.space_group_name_H-M   'P 1'
#
loop_
_entity.id
_entity.type
_entity.pdbx_description
1 polymer ?
#
loop_
_entity_poly.entity_id
_entity_poly.type
_entity_poly.pdbx_seq_one_letter_code
_entity_poly.pdbx_strand_id
1 'polypeptide(L)'
;MTNPTTPATGKDYFGYGDVRNIFKPQPDSEKTVGGLFVGPKFIDVAEALDLDAPVLESLKQAGYLTVEGIRVKQDRPGKAINAFGGDELDYGQTSFSLTVAFDVLEYFNDDAQRLAYGKNNVTVTPATTSHGKRTLTKITAKQLDEVSLFILLVQGDKQARYLAPFARVTEVGEEKHVHDELVSTPLTARCFPYQGAVLHRNVDDGMKLPAGLAA
;
A
#
# COMPACT_ATOMS: atom_id res chain seq x y z
N MET A 1 16.32 48.28 35.22
CA MET A 1 15.15 48.19 34.33
C MET A 1 15.22 46.83 33.65
N THR A 2 14.50 45.86 34.20
CA THR A 2 14.35 44.52 33.62
C THR A 2 13.28 44.57 32.55
N ASN A 3 13.61 44.12 31.34
CA ASN A 3 12.62 43.66 30.38
C ASN A 3 12.76 42.14 30.23
N PRO A 4 11.73 41.36 30.56
CA PRO A 4 11.66 39.94 30.23
C PRO A 4 11.01 39.79 28.85
N THR A 5 11.58 38.94 28.00
CA THR A 5 10.83 38.34 26.89
C THR A 5 11.20 36.87 26.79
N THR A 6 10.55 36.08 27.64
CA THR A 6 10.24 34.67 27.34
C THR A 6 9.32 34.64 26.11
N PRO A 7 9.61 33.90 25.04
CA PRO A 7 8.59 33.56 24.06
C PRO A 7 7.61 32.56 24.69
N ALA A 8 6.33 32.88 24.58
CA ALA A 8 5.21 32.16 25.15
C ALA A 8 5.11 30.70 24.65
N THR A 9 4.95 29.79 25.61
CA THR A 9 4.04 28.62 25.60
C THR A 9 3.49 28.18 24.24
N GLY A 10 4.14 27.19 23.64
CA GLY A 10 3.42 26.14 22.92
C GLY A 10 2.75 25.25 23.96
N LYS A 11 1.45 24.98 23.83
CA LYS A 11 0.80 23.93 24.62
C LYS A 11 1.38 22.60 24.15
N ASP A 12 2.35 22.10 24.90
CA ASP A 12 2.89 20.77 24.70
C ASP A 12 1.82 19.74 25.08
N TYR A 13 1.13 19.18 24.09
CA TYR A 13 0.10 18.15 24.27
C TYR A 13 0.69 16.76 24.55
N PHE A 14 1.78 16.67 25.34
CA PHE A 14 2.35 15.41 25.80
C PHE A 14 1.38 14.75 26.79
N GLY A 15 0.46 13.91 26.29
CA GLY A 15 -0.50 13.15 27.10
C GLY A 15 -1.81 12.81 26.40
N TYR A 16 -2.18 13.54 25.34
CA TYR A 16 -3.41 13.27 24.56
C TYR A 16 -3.14 12.86 23.11
N GLY A 17 -1.97 13.22 22.57
CA GLY A 17 -1.50 12.81 21.25
C GLY A 17 -0.16 13.47 20.94
N ASP A 18 0.83 12.68 20.54
CA ASP A 18 2.14 13.19 20.16
C ASP A 18 2.15 13.51 18.66
N VAL A 19 2.38 14.77 18.31
CA VAL A 19 2.50 15.19 16.91
C VAL A 19 3.67 14.50 16.19
N ARG A 20 4.67 14.01 16.94
CA ARG A 20 5.78 13.21 16.41
C ARG A 20 5.33 11.82 15.96
N ASN A 21 4.19 11.33 16.42
CA ASN A 21 3.61 10.07 15.96
C ASN A 21 2.75 10.23 14.70
N ILE A 22 2.60 11.45 14.18
CA ILE A 22 1.89 11.68 12.92
C ILE A 22 2.79 11.25 11.76
N PHE A 23 2.28 10.34 10.92
CA PHE A 23 2.93 9.88 9.71
C PHE A 23 2.11 10.33 8.49
N LYS A 24 2.71 11.14 7.63
CA LYS A 24 2.16 11.49 6.32
C LYS A 24 2.81 10.56 5.29
N PRO A 25 2.13 9.50 4.83
CA PRO A 25 2.73 8.56 3.90
C PRO A 25 3.04 9.26 2.58
N GLN A 26 4.29 9.15 2.13
CA GLN A 26 4.72 9.59 0.82
C GLN A 26 5.53 8.46 0.16
N PRO A 27 5.52 8.34 -1.18
CA PRO A 27 6.50 7.49 -1.85
C PRO A 27 7.92 8.00 -1.55
N ASP A 28 8.91 7.12 -1.68
CA ASP A 28 10.32 7.47 -1.47
C ASP A 28 10.70 8.77 -2.20
N SER A 29 11.23 9.72 -1.44
CA SER A 29 11.60 11.06 -1.90
C SER A 29 12.72 11.06 -2.93
N GLU A 30 13.49 9.98 -3.04
CA GLU A 30 14.60 9.92 -3.99
C GLU A 30 14.16 9.57 -5.42
N LYS A 31 12.99 8.95 -5.58
CA LYS A 31 12.35 8.68 -6.88
C LYS A 31 10.84 8.71 -6.69
N THR A 32 10.19 9.80 -7.08
CA THR A 32 8.74 9.99 -7.03
C THR A 32 8.05 8.93 -7.90
N VAL A 33 7.75 7.75 -7.35
CA VAL A 33 7.03 6.65 -8.01
C VAL A 33 6.21 5.95 -6.93
N GLY A 34 4.96 5.57 -7.22
CA GLY A 34 3.82 5.51 -6.29
C GLY A 34 3.83 4.53 -5.10
N GLY A 35 4.98 4.16 -4.54
CA GLY A 35 5.11 3.40 -3.28
C GLY A 35 4.59 1.96 -3.31
N LEU A 36 3.91 1.55 -4.39
CA LEU A 36 3.36 0.22 -4.58
C LEU A 36 4.26 -0.62 -5.47
N PHE A 37 4.55 -1.83 -5.01
CA PHE A 37 5.30 -2.84 -5.73
C PHE A 37 4.53 -4.17 -5.74
N VAL A 38 4.74 -4.94 -6.79
CA VAL A 38 4.12 -6.23 -7.04
C VAL A 38 5.19 -7.26 -7.35
N GLY A 39 5.10 -8.43 -6.74
CA GLY A 39 6.04 -9.51 -6.96
C GLY A 39 5.37 -10.88 -7.04
N PRO A 40 6.18 -11.94 -7.19
CA PRO A 40 5.69 -13.31 -7.06
C PRO A 40 4.97 -13.49 -5.72
N LYS A 41 3.94 -14.36 -5.67
CA LYS A 41 3.28 -14.70 -4.41
C LYS A 41 4.26 -15.37 -3.44
N PHE A 42 3.95 -15.26 -2.15
CA PHE A 42 4.70 -15.86 -1.05
C PHE A 42 6.16 -15.37 -0.95
N ILE A 43 6.38 -14.08 -1.21
CA ILE A 43 7.63 -13.43 -0.83
C ILE A 43 7.88 -13.60 0.67
N ASP A 44 9.15 -13.82 1.03
CA ASP A 44 9.56 -13.96 2.42
C ASP A 44 9.26 -12.67 3.19
N VAL A 45 8.55 -12.83 4.31
CA VAL A 45 8.06 -11.72 5.12
C VAL A 45 9.20 -11.00 5.82
N ALA A 46 10.19 -11.74 6.33
CA ALA A 46 11.30 -11.16 7.07
C ALA A 46 12.20 -10.36 6.14
N GLU A 47 12.54 -10.92 4.97
CA GLU A 47 13.38 -10.24 3.98
C GLU A 47 12.71 -8.97 3.42
N ALA A 48 11.42 -9.02 3.09
CA ALA A 48 10.73 -7.88 2.51
C ALA A 48 10.48 -6.74 3.51
N LEU A 49 10.31 -7.06 4.80
CA LEU A 49 9.99 -6.09 5.84
C LEU A 49 11.21 -5.57 6.62
N ASP A 50 12.40 -6.05 6.31
CA ASP A 50 13.64 -5.46 6.82
C ASP A 50 13.72 -4.00 6.35
N LEU A 51 13.69 -3.04 7.29
CA LEU A 51 13.69 -1.62 6.98
C LEU A 51 15.06 -1.12 6.51
N ASP A 52 16.13 -1.80 6.90
CA ASP A 52 17.51 -1.45 6.57
C ASP A 52 17.97 -2.06 5.23
N ALA A 53 17.30 -3.12 4.77
CA ALA A 53 17.59 -3.76 3.48
C ALA A 53 16.96 -3.00 2.29
N PRO A 54 17.56 -3.00 1.09
CA PRO A 54 16.91 -2.45 -0.10
C PRO A 54 15.63 -3.23 -0.46
N VAL A 55 14.73 -2.61 -1.24
CA VAL A 55 13.55 -3.30 -1.78
C VAL A 55 14.00 -4.48 -2.66
N LEU A 56 13.40 -5.66 -2.44
CA LEU A 56 13.76 -6.89 -3.15
C LEU A 56 13.61 -6.74 -4.67
N GLU A 57 14.57 -7.25 -5.44
CA GLU A 57 14.56 -7.14 -6.91
C GLU A 57 13.36 -7.86 -7.58
N SER A 58 12.77 -8.84 -6.88
CA SER A 58 11.57 -9.55 -7.30
C SER A 58 10.30 -8.71 -7.23
N LEU A 59 10.34 -7.58 -6.50
CA LEU A 59 9.25 -6.61 -6.39
C LEU A 59 9.40 -5.57 -7.50
N LYS A 60 8.48 -5.59 -8.46
CA LYS A 60 8.41 -4.64 -9.56
C LYS A 60 7.44 -3.52 -9.21
N GLN A 61 7.83 -2.30 -9.55
CA GLN A 61 7.02 -1.13 -9.22
C GLN A 61 5.76 -1.08 -10.07
N ALA A 62 4.61 -0.85 -9.43
CA ALA A 62 3.31 -0.74 -10.10
C ALA A 62 3.14 0.60 -10.85
N GLY A 63 4.06 1.55 -10.64
CA GLY A 63 4.08 2.86 -11.29
C GLY A 63 3.58 4.00 -10.40
N TYR A 64 3.26 5.14 -11.02
CA TYR A 64 2.58 6.26 -10.35
C TYR A 64 1.16 5.90 -9.90
N LEU A 65 0.81 6.37 -8.70
CA LEU A 65 -0.55 6.30 -8.16
C LEU A 65 -1.21 7.68 -8.17
N THR A 66 -2.54 7.71 -8.14
CA THR A 66 -3.31 8.95 -7.98
C THR A 66 -3.10 9.58 -6.60
N VAL A 67 -3.61 10.81 -6.42
CA VAL A 67 -3.59 11.54 -5.13
C VAL A 67 -4.31 10.81 -4.01
N GLU A 68 -5.21 9.87 -4.34
CA GLU A 68 -5.92 9.03 -3.38
C GLU A 68 -5.01 7.97 -2.75
N GLY A 69 -3.82 7.73 -3.33
CA GLY A 69 -2.81 6.83 -2.79
C GLY A 69 -3.30 5.39 -2.65
N ILE A 70 -2.85 4.74 -1.58
CA ILE A 70 -3.15 3.33 -1.28
C ILE A 70 -4.13 3.26 -0.11
N ARG A 71 -5.25 2.59 -0.35
CA ARG A 71 -6.37 2.45 0.59
C ARG A 71 -6.44 1.02 1.11
N VAL A 72 -6.01 0.81 2.36
CA VAL A 72 -6.10 -0.49 3.03
C VAL A 72 -7.38 -0.54 3.88
N LYS A 73 -8.29 -1.46 3.54
CA LYS A 73 -9.56 -1.66 4.25
C LYS A 73 -9.58 -3.02 4.94
N GLN A 74 -9.96 -3.04 6.21
CA GLN A 74 -10.22 -4.26 6.97
C GLN A 74 -11.71 -4.34 7.28
N ASP A 75 -12.30 -5.51 7.09
CA ASP A 75 -13.70 -5.77 7.43
C ASP A 75 -13.78 -6.97 8.39
N ARG A 76 -14.53 -6.79 9.48
CA ARG A 76 -14.73 -7.77 10.57
C ARG A 76 -16.21 -7.86 10.92
N PRO A 77 -17.06 -8.32 10.00
CA PRO A 77 -18.48 -8.42 10.28
C PRO A 77 -18.71 -9.50 11.34
N GLY A 78 -19.62 -9.21 12.25
CA GLY A 78 -20.03 -10.11 13.32
C GLY A 78 -21.47 -9.87 13.71
N LYS A 79 -21.89 -10.58 14.75
CA LYS A 79 -23.24 -10.47 15.29
C LYS A 79 -23.15 -10.29 16.81
N ALA A 80 -23.91 -9.32 17.30
CA ALA A 80 -24.15 -9.16 18.73
C ALA A 80 -24.89 -10.40 19.26
N ILE A 81 -24.38 -10.95 20.35
CA ILE A 81 -24.98 -12.04 21.12
C ILE A 81 -25.65 -11.38 22.31
N ASN A 82 -26.97 -11.30 22.29
CA ASN A 82 -27.73 -10.62 23.34
C ASN A 82 -28.27 -11.61 24.36
N ALA A 83 -28.29 -11.18 25.63
CA ALA A 83 -29.03 -11.81 26.70
C ALA A 83 -30.52 -11.78 26.39
N PHE A 84 -31.27 -12.69 27.01
CA PHE A 84 -32.73 -12.74 26.89
C PHE A 84 -33.42 -11.44 27.34
N GLY A 85 -32.77 -10.65 28.20
CA GLY A 85 -33.23 -9.31 28.62
C GLY A 85 -32.93 -8.17 27.63
N GLY A 86 -32.26 -8.44 26.52
CA GLY A 86 -31.90 -7.44 25.50
C GLY A 86 -30.50 -6.85 25.62
N ASP A 87 -29.77 -7.14 26.70
CA ASP A 87 -28.39 -6.66 26.89
C ASP A 87 -27.40 -7.39 25.97
N GLU A 88 -26.50 -6.66 25.31
CA GLU A 88 -25.43 -7.26 24.51
C GLU A 88 -24.35 -7.89 25.40
N LEU A 89 -24.07 -9.18 25.22
CA LEU A 89 -23.10 -9.94 26.00
C LEU A 89 -21.75 -10.09 25.30
N ASP A 90 -21.77 -10.22 23.97
CA ASP A 90 -20.58 -10.48 23.16
C ASP A 90 -20.82 -10.10 21.70
N TYR A 91 -19.74 -9.97 20.92
CA TYR A 91 -19.78 -9.76 19.47
C TYR A 91 -19.03 -10.89 18.76
N GLY A 92 -19.79 -11.87 18.27
CA GLY A 92 -19.24 -13.01 17.53
C GLY A 92 -18.81 -12.61 16.12
N GLN A 93 -17.51 -12.45 15.89
CA GLN A 93 -16.97 -12.20 14.55
C GLN A 93 -17.21 -13.40 13.62
N THR A 94 -17.81 -13.15 12.44
CA THR A 94 -18.19 -14.20 11.48
C THR A 94 -17.17 -14.38 10.36
N SER A 95 -16.48 -13.32 9.97
CA SER A 95 -15.41 -13.40 8.96
C SER A 95 -14.39 -12.28 9.14
N PHE A 96 -13.28 -12.40 8.42
CA PHE A 96 -12.27 -11.36 8.28
C PHE A 96 -11.94 -11.21 6.80
N SER A 97 -11.88 -9.97 6.32
CA SER A 97 -11.34 -9.68 4.99
C SER A 97 -10.49 -8.43 5.00
N LEU A 98 -9.48 -8.41 4.13
CA LEU A 98 -8.62 -7.26 3.91
C LEU A 98 -8.54 -6.99 2.42
N THR A 99 -8.79 -5.75 2.02
CA THR A 99 -8.63 -5.29 0.65
C THR A 99 -7.67 -4.11 0.59
N VAL A 100 -6.93 -4.03 -0.51
CA VAL A 100 -6.02 -2.93 -0.82
C VAL A 100 -6.49 -2.36 -2.16
N ALA A 101 -6.97 -1.11 -2.14
CA ALA A 101 -7.40 -0.38 -3.32
C ALA A 101 -6.37 0.69 -3.68
N PHE A 102 -6.12 0.86 -4.97
CA PHE A 102 -5.15 1.81 -5.52
C PHE A 102 -5.46 2.08 -6.99
N ASP A 103 -5.13 3.28 -7.45
CA ASP A 103 -5.39 3.69 -8.83
C ASP A 103 -4.07 3.97 -9.53
N VAL A 104 -3.77 3.20 -10.57
CA VAL A 104 -2.51 3.30 -11.31
C VAL A 104 -2.64 4.28 -12.46
N LEU A 105 -1.66 5.17 -12.63
CA LEU A 105 -1.62 6.19 -13.69
C LEU A 105 -0.77 5.78 -14.91
N GLU A 106 0.03 4.72 -14.79
CA GLU A 106 0.94 4.29 -15.85
C GLU A 106 0.28 3.35 -16.85
N TYR A 107 -0.54 3.91 -17.74
CA TYR A 107 -1.28 3.15 -18.76
C TYR A 107 -0.39 2.26 -19.65
N PHE A 108 0.85 2.70 -19.95
CA PHE A 108 1.81 1.98 -20.82
C PHE A 108 2.80 1.07 -20.07
N ASN A 109 2.68 0.96 -18.75
CA ASN A 109 3.52 0.08 -17.94
C ASN A 109 3.04 -1.36 -18.08
N ASP A 110 3.93 -2.25 -18.53
CA ASP A 110 3.58 -3.64 -18.79
C ASP A 110 3.28 -4.41 -17.51
N ASP A 111 3.92 -4.06 -16.39
CA ASP A 111 3.67 -4.69 -15.09
C ASP A 111 2.35 -4.22 -14.47
N ALA A 112 1.98 -2.94 -14.66
CA ALA A 112 0.65 -2.43 -14.30
C ALA A 112 -0.45 -3.16 -15.11
N GLN A 113 -0.24 -3.31 -16.43
CA GLN A 113 -1.16 -4.05 -17.30
C GLN A 113 -1.26 -5.54 -16.90
N ARG A 114 -0.14 -6.17 -16.55
CA ARG A 114 -0.13 -7.58 -16.10
C ARG A 114 -0.84 -7.75 -14.75
N LEU A 115 -0.73 -6.77 -13.86
CA LEU A 115 -1.46 -6.75 -12.60
C LEU A 115 -2.97 -6.62 -12.82
N ALA A 116 -3.39 -5.73 -13.71
CA ALA A 116 -4.80 -5.47 -13.99
C ALA A 116 -5.47 -6.61 -14.78
N TYR A 117 -4.77 -7.19 -15.76
CA TYR A 117 -5.40 -8.10 -16.74
C TYR A 117 -4.82 -9.52 -16.76
N GLY A 118 -3.78 -9.80 -15.96
CA GLY A 118 -3.14 -11.09 -15.84
C GLY A 118 -1.90 -11.23 -16.74
N LYS A 119 -0.90 -11.96 -16.24
CA LYS A 119 0.43 -12.05 -16.86
C LYS A 119 0.38 -12.62 -18.28
N ASN A 120 -0.44 -13.66 -18.47
CA ASN A 120 -0.57 -14.37 -19.74
C ASN A 120 -1.40 -13.62 -20.80
N ASN A 121 -2.07 -12.55 -20.39
CA ASN A 121 -2.95 -11.76 -21.25
C ASN A 121 -2.26 -10.54 -21.87
N VAL A 122 -1.05 -10.20 -21.41
CA VAL A 122 -0.30 -9.03 -21.87
C VAL A 122 0.87 -9.49 -22.73
N THR A 123 0.85 -9.12 -24.01
CA THR A 123 1.93 -9.40 -24.97
C THR A 123 2.61 -8.11 -25.39
N VAL A 124 3.93 -8.02 -25.19
CA VAL A 124 4.72 -6.83 -25.52
C VAL A 124 5.51 -7.07 -26.80
N THR A 125 5.33 -6.20 -27.79
CA THR A 125 6.13 -6.15 -29.01
C THR A 125 7.15 -5.01 -28.87
N PRO A 126 8.46 -5.29 -28.96
CA PRO A 126 9.50 -4.26 -28.88
C PRO A 126 9.33 -3.16 -29.94
N ALA A 127 9.88 -1.99 -29.64
CA ALA A 127 9.94 -0.90 -30.62
C ALA A 127 10.79 -1.31 -31.84
N THR A 128 10.42 -0.76 -32.99
CA THR A 128 11.15 -0.89 -34.26
C THR A 128 11.50 0.50 -34.78
N THR A 129 12.22 0.59 -35.90
CA THR A 129 12.50 1.88 -36.56
C THR A 129 11.24 2.62 -37.02
N SER A 130 10.13 1.90 -37.23
CA SER A 130 8.89 2.47 -37.77
C SER A 130 7.80 2.68 -36.70
N HIS A 131 7.90 2.03 -35.55
CA HIS A 131 6.85 2.00 -34.52
C HIS A 131 7.43 1.91 -33.10
N GLY A 132 6.78 2.58 -32.13
CA GLY A 132 7.10 2.44 -30.70
C GLY A 132 6.76 1.04 -30.13
N LYS A 133 7.08 0.83 -28.84
CA LYS A 133 6.67 -0.38 -28.09
C LYS A 133 5.15 -0.51 -28.15
N ARG A 134 4.65 -1.69 -28.50
CA ARG A 134 3.21 -1.98 -28.53
C ARG A 134 2.87 -3.07 -27.53
N THR A 135 1.81 -2.86 -26.79
CA THR A 135 1.31 -3.81 -25.81
C THR A 135 -0.09 -4.24 -26.23
N LEU A 136 -0.29 -5.55 -26.41
CA LEU A 136 -1.59 -6.16 -26.67
C LEU A 136 -2.09 -6.80 -25.38
N THR A 137 -3.21 -6.30 -24.86
CA THR A 137 -3.85 -6.79 -23.65
C THR A 137 -5.13 -7.54 -24.00
N LYS A 138 -5.25 -8.80 -23.55
CA LYS A 138 -6.48 -9.60 -23.68
C LYS A 138 -7.32 -9.47 -22.41
N ILE A 139 -8.48 -8.84 -22.51
CA ILE A 139 -9.43 -8.78 -21.39
C ILE A 139 -10.26 -10.06 -21.39
N THR A 140 -10.24 -10.80 -20.29
CA THR A 140 -10.90 -12.11 -20.18
C THR A 140 -11.66 -12.24 -18.87
N ALA A 141 -12.68 -13.10 -18.82
CA ALA A 141 -13.41 -13.42 -17.60
C ALA A 141 -12.67 -14.38 -16.65
N LYS A 142 -11.42 -14.75 -16.97
CA LYS A 142 -10.64 -15.64 -16.12
C LYS A 142 -10.22 -14.93 -14.84
N GLN A 143 -10.15 -15.70 -13.77
CA GLN A 143 -9.63 -15.21 -12.51
C GLN A 143 -8.16 -14.77 -12.66
N LEU A 144 -7.84 -13.60 -12.10
CA LEU A 144 -6.50 -13.02 -12.17
C LEU A 144 -5.48 -13.77 -11.33
N ASP A 145 -4.22 -13.57 -11.70
CA ASP A 145 -3.07 -14.19 -11.05
C ASP A 145 -2.93 -13.71 -9.60
N GLU A 146 -2.29 -14.57 -8.80
CA GLU A 146 -2.00 -14.30 -7.39
C GLU A 146 -0.61 -13.69 -7.28
N VAL A 147 -0.48 -12.63 -6.50
CA VAL A 147 0.73 -11.83 -6.36
C VAL A 147 1.01 -11.50 -4.91
N SER A 148 2.23 -11.07 -4.62
CA SER A 148 2.51 -10.32 -3.39
C SER A 148 2.38 -8.82 -3.67
N LEU A 149 1.73 -8.10 -2.76
CA LEU A 149 1.66 -6.63 -2.77
C LEU A 149 2.57 -6.08 -1.67
N PHE A 150 3.49 -5.23 -2.06
CA PHE A 150 4.40 -4.55 -1.15
C PHE A 150 4.19 -3.04 -1.24
N ILE A 151 4.13 -2.39 -0.08
CA ILE A 151 3.88 -0.96 0.04
C ILE A 151 5.04 -0.36 0.83
N LEU A 152 5.71 0.62 0.23
CA LEU A 152 6.75 1.43 0.87
C LEU A 152 6.24 2.85 1.03
N LEU A 153 6.30 3.34 2.26
CA LEU A 153 5.91 4.68 2.65
C LEU A 153 7.07 5.29 3.42
N VAL A 154 7.44 6.52 3.12
CA VAL A 154 8.48 7.26 3.86
C VAL A 154 8.02 8.67 4.19
N GLN A 155 8.64 9.25 5.22
CA GLN A 155 8.50 10.66 5.58
C GLN A 155 9.74 11.13 6.35
N GLY A 156 10.71 11.72 5.67
CA GLY A 156 12.00 12.07 6.30
C GLY A 156 12.69 10.81 6.83
N ASP A 157 13.07 10.81 8.10
CA ASP A 157 13.66 9.64 8.79
C ASP A 157 12.63 8.53 9.11
N LYS A 158 11.33 8.74 8.86
CA LYS A 158 10.28 7.74 9.14
C LYS A 158 10.07 6.82 7.95
N GLN A 159 9.86 5.54 8.21
CA GLN A 159 9.61 4.55 7.17
C GLN A 159 8.53 3.55 7.59
N ALA A 160 7.72 3.11 6.64
CA ALA A 160 6.79 2.01 6.83
C ALA A 160 6.80 1.10 5.61
N ARG A 161 6.91 -0.22 5.85
CA ARG A 161 6.80 -1.28 4.85
C ARG A 161 5.62 -2.17 5.18
N TYR A 162 4.71 -2.37 4.23
CA TYR A 162 3.62 -3.34 4.33
C TYR A 162 3.79 -4.43 3.28
N LEU A 163 3.48 -5.66 3.64
CA LEU A 163 3.51 -6.80 2.74
C LEU A 163 2.25 -7.64 2.89
N ALA A 164 1.52 -7.82 1.79
CA ALA A 164 0.53 -8.89 1.64
C ALA A 164 1.16 -9.97 0.76
N PRO A 165 1.65 -11.08 1.32
CA PRO A 165 2.35 -12.12 0.57
C PRO A 165 1.43 -12.84 -0.43
N PHE A 166 0.12 -12.83 -0.15
CA PHE A 166 -0.88 -13.50 -0.94
C PHE A 166 -2.07 -12.59 -1.20
N ALA A 167 -2.13 -12.02 -2.40
CA ALA A 167 -3.19 -11.13 -2.84
C ALA A 167 -3.60 -11.44 -4.28
N ARG A 168 -4.80 -11.00 -4.65
CA ARG A 168 -5.33 -11.08 -6.01
C ARG A 168 -6.18 -9.86 -6.30
N VAL A 169 -6.00 -9.26 -7.47
CA VAL A 169 -6.93 -8.25 -7.98
C VAL A 169 -8.30 -8.89 -8.22
N THR A 170 -9.32 -8.39 -7.53
CA THR A 170 -10.70 -8.89 -7.63
C THR A 170 -11.60 -7.96 -8.41
N GLU A 171 -11.19 -6.70 -8.58
CA GLU A 171 -11.96 -5.67 -9.26
C GLU A 171 -11.02 -4.76 -10.04
N VAL A 172 -11.37 -4.52 -11.30
CA VAL A 172 -10.79 -3.46 -12.13
C VAL A 172 -11.92 -2.47 -12.38
N GLY A 173 -11.74 -1.24 -11.91
CA GLY A 173 -12.72 -0.17 -12.04
C GLY A 173 -12.80 0.38 -13.47
N GLU A 174 -13.66 1.37 -13.65
CA GLU A 174 -13.83 2.04 -14.93
C GLU A 174 -12.59 2.89 -15.28
N GLU A 175 -12.07 2.71 -16.49
CA GLU A 175 -11.04 3.58 -17.07
C GLU A 175 -11.70 4.75 -17.79
N LYS A 176 -11.49 5.96 -17.28
CA LYS A 176 -12.01 7.18 -17.90
C LYS A 176 -11.02 7.71 -18.94
N HIS A 177 -11.50 7.90 -20.16
CA HIS A 177 -10.73 8.50 -21.25
C HIS A 177 -11.31 9.86 -21.61
N VAL A 178 -10.71 10.91 -21.03
CA VAL A 178 -11.06 12.31 -21.29
C VAL A 178 -9.79 13.11 -21.63
N HIS A 179 -9.96 14.32 -22.15
CA HIS A 179 -8.87 15.16 -22.65
C HIS A 179 -8.20 16.02 -21.58
N ASP A 180 -8.85 16.17 -20.42
CA ASP A 180 -8.49 17.06 -19.32
C ASP A 180 -8.00 16.33 -18.06
N GLU A 181 -8.08 14.99 -18.03
CA GLU A 181 -7.62 14.15 -16.93
C GLU A 181 -6.64 13.08 -17.41
N LEU A 182 -5.75 12.63 -16.52
CA LEU A 182 -4.90 11.47 -16.78
C LEU A 182 -5.74 10.19 -16.75
N VAL A 183 -5.45 9.25 -17.65
CA VAL A 183 -6.05 7.91 -17.58
C VAL A 183 -5.57 7.23 -16.30
N SER A 184 -6.53 6.72 -15.52
CA SER A 184 -6.26 5.91 -14.34
C SER A 184 -6.96 4.57 -14.45
N THR A 185 -6.30 3.53 -13.94
CA THR A 185 -6.85 2.17 -13.83
C THR A 185 -7.08 1.88 -12.35
N PRO A 186 -8.32 2.01 -11.85
CA PRO A 186 -8.64 1.69 -10.46
C PRO A 186 -8.58 0.17 -10.23
N LEU A 187 -7.87 -0.27 -9.19
CA LEU A 187 -7.70 -1.68 -8.87
C LEU A 187 -8.03 -1.95 -7.40
N THR A 188 -8.83 -2.98 -7.14
CA THR A 188 -9.03 -3.51 -5.79
C THR A 188 -8.47 -4.91 -5.70
N ALA A 189 -7.47 -5.09 -4.84
CA ALA A 189 -6.90 -6.38 -4.53
C ALA A 189 -7.41 -6.92 -3.19
N ARG A 190 -7.87 -8.17 -3.19
CA ARG A 190 -8.19 -8.91 -1.97
C ARG A 190 -6.94 -9.63 -1.48
N CYS A 191 -6.64 -9.44 -0.20
CA CYS A 191 -5.53 -10.10 0.48
C CYS A 191 -6.05 -11.33 1.23
N PHE A 192 -5.23 -12.38 1.26
CA PHE A 192 -5.53 -13.68 1.84
C PHE A 192 -4.51 -14.04 2.91
N PRO A 193 -4.88 -14.90 3.87
CA PRO A 193 -3.96 -15.29 4.93
C PRO A 193 -2.79 -16.11 4.39
N TYR A 194 -1.59 -15.78 4.87
CA TYR A 194 -0.36 -16.52 4.68
C TYR A 194 0.42 -16.52 5.99
N GLN A 195 0.92 -17.68 6.43
CA GLN A 195 1.66 -17.81 7.70
C GLN A 195 0.97 -17.14 8.92
N GLY A 196 -0.36 -17.23 9.00
CA GLY A 196 -1.14 -16.74 10.14
C GLY A 196 -1.52 -15.26 10.10
N ALA A 197 -1.12 -14.49 9.09
CA ALA A 197 -1.54 -13.10 8.91
C ALA A 197 -1.95 -12.81 7.45
N VAL A 198 -2.76 -11.77 7.25
CA VAL A 198 -3.21 -11.35 5.91
C VAL A 198 -2.34 -10.22 5.33
N LEU A 199 -1.84 -9.37 6.21
CA LEU A 199 -0.95 -8.25 5.89
C LEU A 199 0.04 -8.11 7.05
N HIS A 200 1.32 -8.04 6.72
CA HIS A 200 2.39 -7.76 7.67
C HIS A 200 2.83 -6.30 7.51
N ARG A 201 3.17 -5.64 8.61
CA ARG A 201 3.68 -4.26 8.60
C ARG A 201 4.87 -4.13 9.53
N ASN A 202 5.90 -3.43 9.06
CA ASN A 202 7.03 -2.99 9.87
C ASN A 202 7.19 -1.48 9.70
N VAL A 203 7.39 -0.76 10.80
CA VAL A 203 7.41 0.71 10.83
C VAL A 203 8.54 1.20 11.72
N ASP A 204 9.22 2.26 11.28
CA ASP A 204 10.22 3.03 12.01
C ASP A 204 9.70 4.46 12.18
N ASP A 205 9.65 4.91 13.43
CA ASP A 205 9.18 6.24 13.81
C ASP A 205 10.25 7.34 13.63
N GLY A 206 11.47 6.93 13.24
CA GLY A 206 12.62 7.79 12.99
C GLY A 206 13.19 8.45 14.25
N MET A 207 12.73 8.06 15.45
CA MET A 207 13.17 8.67 16.70
C MET A 207 14.46 8.03 17.19
N LYS A 208 15.58 8.67 16.86
CA LYS A 208 16.93 8.20 17.24
C LYS A 208 17.21 8.51 18.71
N LEU A 209 17.77 7.54 19.42
CA LEU A 209 18.31 7.75 20.76
C LEU A 209 19.47 8.75 20.72
N PRO A 210 19.68 9.57 21.77
CA PRO A 210 20.85 10.42 21.87
C PRO A 210 22.13 9.58 21.90
N ALA A 211 23.18 10.09 21.25
CA ALA A 211 24.50 9.44 21.27
C ALA A 211 24.97 9.19 22.71
N GLY A 212 25.28 7.94 23.06
CA GLY A 212 25.70 7.52 24.40
C GLY A 212 24.60 6.89 25.27
N LEU A 213 23.34 6.84 24.79
CA LEU A 213 22.24 6.13 25.46
C LEU A 213 21.78 4.87 24.69
N ALA A 214 22.42 4.57 23.56
CA ALA A 214 22.20 3.32 22.82
C ALA A 214 22.89 2.17 23.57
N ALA A 215 22.14 1.09 23.82
CA ALA A 215 22.62 -0.14 24.44
C ALA A 215 23.55 -0.93 23.51
#